data_AF-A0A957UB25-F1
#
_entry.id   AF-A0A957UB25-F1
#
_cell.length_a   1.000
_cell.length_b   1.000
_cell.length_c   1.000
_cell.angle_alpha   90.00
_cell.angle_beta   90.00
_cell.angle_gamma   90.00
#
_symmetry.space_group_name_H-M   'P 1'
#
loop_
_entity.id
_entity.type
_entity.pdbx_description
1 polymer ?
#
loop_
_entity_poly.entity_id
_entity_poly.type
_entity_poly.pdbx_seq_one_letter_code
_entity_poly.pdbx_strand_id
1 'polypeptide(L)'
;MQLTLRGLALLLVTAPLLLAALWWPVAVWVAALWLIACTAAFVADWQLAPKPADWSLARRHDNRLSLAAQNLVEIDIDLHAGLRATPVWVRDTPPPTFGLDVAQPVLEAQVAPQQHTAVRYHLWPPRRGNFAFGDLYLRWESPAGLLRRQARFAAAGPVKVYPNLVDVRKYDLLLRRNRLWELGLRATRQLGAGNEFERLRDYTPDDEYRRINWKAT
;
A
#
# COMPACT_ATOMS: atom_id res chain seq x y z
N MET A 1 9.03 -10.03 23.82
CA MET A 1 8.69 -11.24 23.04
C MET A 1 7.36 -11.77 23.53
N GLN A 2 6.58 -12.36 22.65
CA GLN A 2 5.30 -13.01 22.99
C GLN A 2 5.36 -14.47 22.55
N LEU A 3 4.80 -15.38 23.35
CA LEU A 3 4.65 -16.78 22.96
C LEU A 3 3.53 -16.91 21.93
N THR A 4 3.74 -17.74 20.92
CA THR A 4 2.67 -18.09 19.98
C THR A 4 1.78 -19.18 20.56
N LEU A 5 0.62 -19.41 19.93
CA LEU A 5 -0.24 -20.55 20.25
C LEU A 5 0.49 -21.89 20.12
N ARG A 6 1.43 -22.01 19.17
CA ARG A 6 2.26 -23.22 19.00
C ARG A 6 3.22 -23.42 20.17
N GLY A 7 3.87 -22.35 20.63
CA GLY A 7 4.71 -22.37 21.81
C GLY A 7 3.93 -22.75 23.08
N LEU A 8 2.73 -22.18 23.24
CA LEU A 8 1.83 -22.54 24.35
C LEU A 8 1.36 -23.99 24.26
N ALA A 9 0.98 -24.47 23.08
CA ALA A 9 0.54 -25.85 22.88
C ALA A 9 1.64 -26.85 23.24
N LEU A 10 2.90 -26.60 22.86
CA LEU A 10 4.03 -27.45 23.23
C LEU A 10 4.25 -27.52 24.74
N LEU A 11 4.07 -26.40 25.45
CA LEU A 11 4.12 -26.40 26.91
C LEU A 11 2.91 -27.10 27.52
N LEU A 12 1.72 -26.98 26.93
CA LEU A 12 0.51 -27.62 27.45
C LEU A 12 0.60 -29.16 27.43
N VAL A 13 1.38 -29.74 26.51
CA VAL A 13 1.69 -31.19 26.47
C VAL A 13 2.38 -31.68 27.76
N THR A 14 3.01 -30.80 28.55
CA THR A 14 3.61 -31.19 29.83
C THR A 14 2.55 -31.57 30.87
N ALA A 15 1.35 -30.97 30.81
CA ALA A 15 0.28 -31.22 31.77
C ALA A 15 -0.23 -32.68 31.78
N PRO A 16 -0.58 -33.30 30.65
CA PRO A 16 -0.97 -34.71 30.65
C PRO A 16 0.19 -35.65 31.04
N LEU A 17 1.45 -35.30 30.73
CA LEU A 17 2.62 -36.08 31.17
C LEU A 17 2.77 -36.08 32.69
N LEU A 18 2.54 -34.93 33.33
CA LEU A 18 2.53 -34.81 34.79
C LEU A 18 1.33 -35.51 35.42
N LEU A 19 0.15 -35.48 34.79
CA LEU A 19 -1.00 -36.26 35.26
C LEU A 19 -0.73 -37.76 35.19
N ALA A 20 -0.09 -38.25 34.12
CA ALA A 20 0.29 -39.65 33.98
C ALA A 20 1.25 -40.12 35.10
N ALA A 21 2.02 -39.19 35.69
CA ALA A 21 2.92 -39.48 36.79
C ALA A 21 2.23 -39.93 38.09
N LEU A 22 0.93 -39.67 38.24
CA LEU A 22 0.15 -40.16 39.38
C LEU A 22 0.03 -41.69 39.37
N TRP A 23 0.03 -42.32 38.18
CA TRP A 23 -0.07 -43.77 38.03
C TRP A 23 1.28 -44.42 37.74
N TRP A 24 2.18 -43.71 37.04
CA TRP A 24 3.50 -44.20 36.67
C TRP A 24 4.60 -43.22 37.07
N PRO A 25 5.35 -43.46 38.16
CA PRO A 25 6.40 -42.55 38.63
C PRO A 25 7.48 -42.23 37.59
N VAL A 26 7.71 -43.12 36.62
CA VAL A 26 8.65 -42.91 35.50
C VAL A 26 8.23 -41.71 34.61
N ALA A 27 6.94 -41.39 34.54
CA ALA A 27 6.45 -40.27 33.72
C ALA A 27 6.96 -38.90 34.19
N VAL A 28 7.39 -38.76 35.45
CA VAL A 28 8.05 -37.52 35.94
C VAL A 28 9.35 -37.26 35.19
N TRP A 29 10.17 -38.30 34.98
CA TRP A 29 11.43 -38.18 34.25
C TRP A 29 11.19 -37.88 32.77
N VAL A 30 10.15 -38.46 32.18
CA VAL A 30 9.73 -38.16 30.81
C VAL A 30 9.27 -36.71 30.68
N ALA A 31 8.46 -36.22 31.62
CA ALA A 31 8.02 -34.82 31.66
C ALA A 31 9.21 -33.86 31.84
N ALA A 32 10.17 -34.20 32.69
CA ALA A 32 11.38 -33.41 32.88
C ALA A 32 12.23 -33.36 31.60
N LEU A 33 12.47 -34.49 30.95
CA LEU A 33 13.19 -34.56 29.68
C LEU A 33 12.47 -33.76 28.59
N TRP A 34 11.13 -33.85 28.52
CA TRP A 34 10.32 -33.07 27.60
C TRP A 34 10.46 -31.57 27.84
N LEU A 35 10.42 -31.11 29.09
CA LEU A 35 10.65 -29.70 29.44
C LEU A 35 12.06 -29.22 29.04
N ILE A 36 13.08 -30.05 29.25
CA ILE A 36 14.45 -29.76 28.80
C ILE A 36 14.49 -29.63 27.27
N ALA A 37 13.82 -30.54 26.54
CA ALA A 37 13.73 -30.46 25.09
C ALA A 37 12.98 -29.20 24.61
N CYS A 38 11.84 -28.85 25.25
CA CYS A 38 11.10 -27.63 24.94
C CYS A 38 11.94 -26.39 25.18
N THR A 39 12.61 -26.28 26.34
CA THR A 39 13.47 -25.13 26.65
C THR A 39 14.62 -25.02 25.67
N ALA A 40 15.28 -26.13 25.31
CA ALA A 40 16.29 -26.15 24.26
C ALA A 40 15.72 -25.67 22.90
N ALA A 41 14.52 -26.10 22.53
CA ALA A 41 13.86 -25.67 21.30
C ALA A 41 13.52 -24.16 21.32
N PHE A 42 13.04 -23.62 22.44
CA PHE A 42 12.79 -22.18 22.60
C PHE A 42 14.08 -21.36 22.51
N VAL A 43 15.17 -21.84 23.11
CA VAL A 43 16.48 -21.18 23.06
C VAL A 43 17.05 -21.22 21.64
N ALA A 44 16.98 -22.37 20.96
CA ALA A 44 17.42 -22.50 19.58
C ALA A 44 16.61 -21.56 18.66
N ASP A 45 15.29 -21.57 18.78
CA ASP A 45 14.40 -20.72 17.99
C ASP A 45 14.62 -19.22 18.28
N TRP A 46 14.90 -18.85 19.53
CA TRP A 46 15.28 -17.48 19.90
C TRP A 46 16.59 -17.06 19.21
N GLN A 47 17.61 -17.92 19.22
CA GLN A 47 18.91 -17.60 18.64
C GLN A 47 18.85 -17.50 17.11
N LEU A 48 18.06 -18.36 16.48
CA LEU A 48 17.85 -18.36 15.03
C LEU A 48 16.90 -17.26 14.57
N ALA A 49 16.08 -16.70 15.46
CA ALA A 49 15.16 -15.63 15.10
C ALA A 49 15.92 -14.35 14.70
N PRO A 50 15.55 -13.72 13.56
CA PRO A 50 16.13 -12.45 13.14
C PRO A 50 16.12 -11.41 14.25
N LYS A 51 17.22 -10.68 14.39
CA LYS A 51 17.36 -9.57 15.34
C LYS A 51 16.78 -8.30 14.73
N PRO A 52 16.41 -7.30 15.55
CA PRO A 52 15.91 -6.02 15.03
C PRO A 52 16.88 -5.33 14.06
N ALA A 53 18.19 -5.53 14.23
CA ALA A 53 19.22 -4.96 13.36
C ALA A 53 19.29 -5.59 11.95
N ASP A 54 18.73 -6.79 11.77
CA ASP A 54 18.71 -7.48 10.47
C ASP A 54 17.60 -6.95 9.56
N TRP A 55 16.69 -6.15 10.10
CA TRP A 55 15.56 -5.57 9.37
C TRP A 55 15.84 -4.11 8.99
N SER A 56 15.54 -3.75 7.76
CA SER A 56 15.35 -2.35 7.36
C SER A 56 13.88 -2.10 7.07
N LEU A 57 13.39 -0.96 7.56
CA LEU A 57 12.08 -0.44 7.21
C LEU A 57 12.23 0.99 6.70
N ALA A 58 11.63 1.27 5.56
CA ALA A 58 11.56 2.62 5.01
C ALA A 58 10.12 2.95 4.60
N ARG A 59 9.63 4.11 5.01
CA ARG A 59 8.36 4.64 4.48
C ARG A 59 8.65 5.49 3.26
N ARG A 60 8.02 5.17 2.13
CA ARG A 60 8.00 5.98 0.92
C ARG A 60 6.61 6.55 0.73
N HIS A 61 6.56 7.85 0.48
CA HIS A 61 5.34 8.55 0.12
C HIS A 61 5.69 9.68 -0.84
N ASP A 62 4.69 10.16 -1.57
CA ASP A 62 4.88 11.35 -2.40
C ASP A 62 5.29 12.55 -1.55
N ASN A 63 6.17 13.38 -2.09
CA ASN A 63 6.73 14.53 -1.39
C ASN A 63 5.66 15.59 -1.03
N ARG A 64 4.48 15.50 -1.66
CA ARG A 64 3.30 16.34 -1.40
C ARG A 64 2.06 15.47 -1.40
N LEU A 65 1.38 15.39 -0.26
CA LEU A 65 0.07 14.74 -0.20
C LEU A 65 -1.01 15.68 -0.72
N SER A 66 -1.91 15.15 -1.52
CA SER A 66 -3.06 15.86 -2.07
C SER A 66 -4.22 15.85 -1.08
N LEU A 67 -4.75 17.03 -0.78
CA LEU A 67 -5.92 17.21 0.09
C LEU A 67 -7.15 16.51 -0.49
N ALA A 68 -7.90 15.79 0.35
CA ALA A 68 -9.15 15.10 -0.01
C ALA A 68 -9.03 14.10 -1.18
N ALA A 69 -7.81 13.66 -1.50
CA ALA A 69 -7.52 12.62 -2.48
C ALA A 69 -6.86 11.41 -1.80
N GLN A 70 -6.95 10.25 -2.44
CA GLN A 70 -6.22 9.05 -2.03
C GLN A 70 -4.72 9.28 -2.25
N ASN A 71 -3.93 9.15 -1.19
CA ASN A 71 -2.48 9.16 -1.29
C ASN A 71 -1.93 7.79 -0.94
N LEU A 72 -1.10 7.25 -1.83
CA LEU A 72 -0.43 5.97 -1.64
C LEU A 72 0.76 6.15 -0.70
N VAL A 73 0.83 5.29 0.32
CA VAL A 73 2.02 5.13 1.15
C VAL A 73 2.53 3.72 0.95
N GLU A 74 3.82 3.61 0.66
CA GLU A 74 4.54 2.35 0.53
C GLU A 74 5.48 2.19 1.74
N ILE A 75 5.51 1.00 2.31
CA ILE A 75 6.46 0.62 3.35
C ILE A 75 7.31 -0.50 2.78
N ASP A 76 8.58 -0.19 2.58
CA ASP A 76 9.59 -1.16 2.16
C ASP A 76 10.11 -1.88 3.41
N ILE A 77 10.17 -3.20 3.32
CA ILE A 77 10.60 -4.10 4.39
C ILE A 77 11.63 -5.03 3.78
N ASP A 78 12.88 -4.91 4.25
CA ASP A 78 13.93 -5.84 3.86
C ASP A 78 14.46 -6.61 5.06
N LEU A 79 14.69 -7.89 4.83
CA LEU A 79 15.33 -8.78 5.77
C LEU A 79 16.71 -9.15 5.24
N HIS A 80 17.77 -8.65 5.88
CA HIS A 80 19.14 -8.89 5.43
C HIS A 80 19.63 -10.30 5.80
N ALA A 81 19.24 -10.77 6.98
CA ALA A 81 19.68 -12.05 7.53
C ALA A 81 18.50 -12.81 8.13
N GLY A 82 18.28 -14.03 7.63
CA GLY A 82 17.26 -14.94 8.13
C GLY A 82 17.34 -16.29 7.44
N LEU A 83 16.72 -17.31 8.04
CA LEU A 83 16.75 -18.68 7.51
C LEU A 83 15.65 -18.95 6.48
N ARG A 84 14.50 -18.28 6.60
CA ARG A 84 13.31 -18.57 5.81
C ARG A 84 12.40 -17.35 5.68
N ALA A 85 11.43 -17.45 4.76
CA ALA A 85 10.32 -16.51 4.68
C ALA A 85 9.60 -16.43 6.03
N THR A 86 9.50 -15.21 6.54
CA THR A 86 8.98 -14.93 7.88
C THR A 86 7.69 -14.11 7.75
N PRO A 87 6.58 -14.54 8.37
CA PRO A 87 5.38 -13.72 8.42
C PRO A 87 5.61 -12.51 9.31
N VAL A 88 5.24 -11.34 8.81
CA VAL A 88 5.39 -10.05 9.47
C VAL A 88 4.08 -9.28 9.50
N TRP A 89 3.93 -8.50 10.56
CA TRP A 89 2.88 -7.51 10.72
C TRP A 89 3.54 -6.15 10.89
N VAL A 90 3.25 -5.24 9.97
CA VAL A 90 3.75 -3.87 10.02
C VAL A 90 2.63 -2.97 10.44
N ARG A 91 2.90 -2.12 11.42
CA ARG A 91 2.00 -1.05 11.82
C ARG A 91 2.65 0.30 11.57
N ASP A 92 1.94 1.12 10.81
CA ASP A 92 2.27 2.53 10.62
C ASP A 92 1.58 3.41 11.67
N THR A 93 2.19 4.56 11.96
CA THR A 93 1.69 5.62 12.84
C THR A 93 1.48 6.93 12.03
N PRO A 94 0.44 6.99 11.17
CA PRO A 94 0.06 8.24 10.50
C PRO A 94 -0.46 9.28 11.49
N PRO A 95 -0.51 10.57 11.11
CA PRO A 95 -1.13 11.61 11.92
C PRO A 95 -2.57 11.22 12.29
N PRO A 96 -3.00 11.42 13.56
CA PRO A 96 -4.27 10.88 14.05
C PRO A 96 -5.51 11.51 13.39
N THR A 97 -5.33 12.65 12.71
CA THR A 97 -6.39 13.32 11.97
C THR A 97 -6.63 12.69 10.59
N PHE A 98 -5.71 11.90 10.06
CA PHE A 98 -5.82 11.36 8.70
C PHE A 98 -6.82 10.21 8.67
N GLY A 99 -7.70 10.22 7.66
CA GLY A 99 -8.54 9.06 7.39
C GLY A 99 -7.69 7.94 6.80
N LEU A 100 -8.02 6.70 7.16
CA LEU A 100 -7.33 5.49 6.71
C LEU A 100 -8.34 4.54 6.08
N ASP A 101 -7.95 3.92 4.96
CA ASP A 101 -8.79 2.95 4.24
C ASP A 101 -8.96 1.65 5.02
N VAL A 102 -8.00 1.37 5.89
CA VAL A 102 -8.02 0.23 6.78
C VAL A 102 -8.30 0.73 8.19
N ALA A 103 -9.30 0.13 8.86
CA ALA A 103 -9.70 0.47 10.22
C ALA A 103 -8.53 0.45 11.23
N GLN A 104 -7.49 -0.35 10.94
CA GLN A 104 -6.19 -0.32 11.61
C GLN A 104 -5.09 -0.58 10.56
N PRO A 105 -4.02 0.22 10.48
CA PRO A 105 -2.96 0.04 9.48
C PRO A 105 -2.00 -1.09 9.91
N VAL A 106 -2.54 -2.26 10.27
CA VAL A 106 -1.75 -3.47 10.48
C VAL A 106 -1.77 -4.23 9.17
N LEU A 107 -0.63 -4.20 8.49
CA LEU A 107 -0.42 -4.78 7.19
C LEU A 107 0.34 -6.10 7.35
N GLU A 108 -0.21 -7.18 6.81
CA GLU A 108 0.40 -8.51 6.86
C GLU A 108 1.21 -8.79 5.59
N ALA A 109 2.42 -9.32 5.74
CA ALA A 109 3.25 -9.74 4.62
C ALA A 109 4.11 -10.96 4.97
N GLN A 110 4.61 -11.66 3.96
CA GLN A 110 5.68 -12.64 4.12
C GLN A 110 6.96 -12.07 3.53
N VAL A 111 8.01 -11.96 4.34
CA VAL A 111 9.30 -11.40 3.91
C VAL A 111 10.34 -12.50 3.90
N ALA A 112 10.95 -12.73 2.73
CA ALA A 112 12.07 -13.63 2.58
C ALA A 112 13.40 -12.88 2.75
N PRO A 113 14.45 -13.55 3.27
CA PRO A 113 15.78 -12.98 3.35
C PRO A 113 16.27 -12.54 1.97
N GLN A 114 16.94 -11.39 1.89
CA GLN A 114 17.51 -10.81 0.68
C GLN A 114 16.50 -10.50 -0.43
N GLN A 115 15.21 -10.44 -0.10
CA GLN A 115 14.16 -10.04 -1.04
C GLN A 115 13.48 -8.77 -0.56
N HIS A 116 13.33 -7.82 -1.47
CA HIS A 116 12.63 -6.57 -1.20
C HIS A 116 11.12 -6.81 -1.19
N THR A 117 10.46 -6.52 -0.07
CA THR A 117 9.01 -6.66 0.08
C THR A 117 8.40 -5.30 0.41
N ALA A 118 7.45 -4.85 -0.41
CA ALA A 118 6.76 -3.58 -0.20
C ALA A 118 5.28 -3.82 0.12
N VAL A 119 4.77 -3.12 1.13
CA VAL A 119 3.33 -3.12 1.46
C VAL A 119 2.75 -1.73 1.30
N ARG A 120 1.52 -1.67 0.80
CA ARG A 120 0.90 -0.44 0.32
C ARG A 120 -0.42 -0.19 1.04
N TYR A 121 -0.68 1.05 1.39
CA TYR A 121 -1.98 1.47 1.89
C TYR A 121 -2.30 2.91 1.48
N HIS A 122 -3.58 3.28 1.57
CA HIS A 122 -4.06 4.61 1.21
C HIS A 122 -4.47 5.40 2.45
N LEU A 123 -4.23 6.72 2.39
CA LEU A 123 -4.67 7.66 3.42
C LEU A 123 -5.24 8.94 2.81
N TRP A 124 -6.08 9.62 3.60
CA TRP A 124 -6.74 10.86 3.23
C TRP A 124 -6.49 11.96 4.25
N PRO A 125 -5.73 13.00 3.88
CA PRO A 125 -5.58 14.17 4.74
C PRO A 125 -6.87 15.00 4.77
N PRO A 126 -7.45 15.29 5.95
CA PRO A 126 -8.71 16.05 6.05
C PRO A 126 -8.50 17.56 5.88
N ARG A 127 -7.29 18.06 6.17
CA ARG A 127 -6.97 19.50 6.21
C ARG A 127 -5.56 19.75 5.72
N ARG A 128 -5.35 20.94 5.14
CA ARG A 128 -4.03 21.46 4.77
C ARG A 128 -3.20 21.74 6.03
N GLY A 129 -1.91 21.45 5.98
CA GLY A 129 -1.00 21.78 7.07
C GLY A 129 0.32 21.02 7.02
N ASN A 130 1.15 21.28 8.02
CA ASN A 130 2.34 20.49 8.32
C ASN A 130 1.95 19.41 9.34
N PHE A 131 2.21 18.16 9.00
CA PHE A 131 2.01 17.01 9.87
C PHE A 131 3.33 16.25 10.00
N ALA A 132 3.37 15.26 10.88
CA ALA A 132 4.49 14.35 10.99
C ALA A 132 3.96 12.94 11.15
N PHE A 133 4.54 12.01 10.39
CA PHE A 133 4.39 10.60 10.68
C PHE A 133 5.21 10.23 11.92
N GLY A 134 4.71 9.26 12.68
CA GLY A 134 5.46 8.61 13.73
C GLY A 134 6.33 7.47 13.22
N ASP A 135 6.82 6.67 14.16
CA ASP A 135 7.65 5.50 13.89
C ASP A 135 6.87 4.31 13.34
N LEU A 136 7.60 3.40 12.70
CA LEU A 136 7.09 2.12 12.23
C LEU A 136 7.28 1.05 13.31
N TYR A 137 6.31 0.16 13.43
CA TYR A 137 6.39 -0.99 14.32
C TYR A 137 6.32 -2.26 13.50
N LEU A 138 7.34 -3.10 13.62
CA LEU A 138 7.38 -4.40 12.97
C LEU A 138 7.21 -5.48 14.03
N ARG A 139 6.33 -6.44 13.75
CA ARG A 139 6.22 -7.70 14.49
C ARG A 139 6.48 -8.85 13.53
N TRP A 140 7.25 -9.85 13.96
CA TRP A 140 7.59 -11.02 13.15
C TRP A 140 7.58 -12.29 14.00
N GLU A 141 7.33 -13.42 13.35
CA GLU A 141 7.46 -14.74 13.99
C GLU A 141 8.90 -15.28 13.90
N SER A 142 9.23 -16.19 14.79
CA SER A 142 10.48 -16.93 14.76
C SER A 142 10.49 -18.06 13.72
N PRO A 143 11.66 -18.60 13.35
CA PRO A 143 11.81 -19.70 12.38
C PRO A 143 11.16 -21.03 12.77
N ALA A 144 10.75 -21.26 14.00
CA ALA A 144 9.89 -22.39 14.37
C ALA A 144 8.45 -21.94 14.66
N GLY A 145 8.19 -20.63 14.65
CA GLY A 145 6.89 -20.04 14.96
C GLY A 145 6.47 -20.25 16.41
N LEU A 146 7.43 -20.41 17.34
CA LEU A 146 7.19 -20.56 18.78
C LEU A 146 7.13 -19.20 19.49
N LEU A 147 7.81 -18.21 18.92
CA LEU A 147 8.00 -16.90 19.49
C LEU A 147 7.60 -15.81 18.48
N ARG A 148 7.09 -14.71 19.00
CA ARG A 148 6.86 -13.45 18.28
C ARG A 148 7.76 -12.37 18.84
N ARG A 149 8.48 -11.69 17.96
CA ARG A 149 9.27 -10.50 18.29
C ARG A 149 8.56 -9.26 17.76
N GLN A 150 8.77 -8.14 18.44
CA GLN A 150 8.31 -6.84 18.00
C GLN A 150 9.40 -5.81 18.28
N ALA A 151 9.59 -4.88 17.36
CA ALA A 151 10.54 -3.78 17.49
C ALA A 151 10.02 -2.50 16.84
N ARG A 152 10.56 -1.37 17.31
CA ARG A 152 10.28 -0.03 16.77
C ARG A 152 11.42 0.35 15.83
N PHE A 153 11.07 0.88 14.66
CA PHE A 153 12.00 1.41 13.67
C PHE A 153 11.79 2.91 13.54
N ALA A 154 12.88 3.67 13.70
CA ALA A 154 12.87 5.12 13.58
C ALA A 154 12.57 5.50 12.13
N ALA A 155 11.36 5.99 11.90
CA ALA A 155 10.86 6.36 10.57
C ALA A 155 9.92 7.58 10.64
N ALA A 156 9.96 8.29 11.76
CA ALA A 156 9.26 9.55 11.93
C ALA A 156 9.78 10.58 10.90
N GLY A 157 8.86 11.26 10.24
CA GLY A 157 9.19 12.19 9.16
C GLY A 157 8.12 13.27 8.97
N PRO A 158 8.53 14.51 8.64
CA PRO A 158 7.60 15.60 8.39
C PRO A 158 6.90 15.43 7.04
N VAL A 159 5.63 15.80 6.97
CA VAL A 159 4.80 15.70 5.77
C VAL A 159 3.95 16.94 5.58
N LYS A 160 3.93 17.44 4.34
CA LYS A 160 3.18 18.64 3.96
C LYS A 160 1.99 18.24 3.10
N VAL A 161 0.80 18.63 3.54
CA VAL A 161 -0.44 18.44 2.79
C VAL A 161 -0.72 19.71 2.00
N TYR A 162 -0.82 19.57 0.68
CA TYR A 162 -1.15 20.68 -0.21
C TYR A 162 -2.56 20.51 -0.79
N PRO A 163 -3.21 21.61 -1.19
CA PRO A 163 -4.44 21.54 -1.96
C PRO A 163 -4.23 20.67 -3.21
N ASN A 164 -5.19 19.82 -3.53
CA ASN A 164 -5.17 19.03 -4.75
C ASN A 164 -5.31 19.97 -5.97
N LEU A 165 -4.17 20.38 -6.52
CA LEU A 165 -4.09 21.21 -7.74
C LEU A 165 -4.04 20.35 -9.02
N VAL A 166 -3.99 19.02 -8.88
CA VAL A 166 -3.91 18.11 -10.02
C VAL A 166 -5.23 18.09 -10.78
N ASP A 167 -6.36 18.20 -10.08
CA ASP A 167 -7.67 18.32 -10.72
C ASP A 167 -7.85 19.65 -11.46
N VAL A 168 -7.33 20.75 -10.91
CA VAL A 168 -7.39 22.07 -11.56
C VAL A 168 -6.69 22.07 -12.93
N ARG A 169 -5.58 21.35 -13.08
CA ARG A 169 -4.86 21.25 -14.38
C ARG A 169 -5.66 20.48 -15.43
N LYS A 170 -6.42 19.45 -15.06
CA LYS A 170 -7.32 18.74 -15.98
C LYS A 170 -8.44 19.66 -16.46
N TYR A 171 -9.04 20.44 -15.55
CA TYR A 171 -10.04 21.45 -15.92
C TYR A 171 -9.44 22.55 -16.79
N ASP A 172 -8.23 23.03 -16.49
CA ASP A 172 -7.57 24.07 -17.29
C ASP A 172 -7.25 23.59 -18.71
N LEU A 173 -6.86 22.32 -18.89
CA LEU A 173 -6.69 21.71 -20.21
C LEU A 173 -8.02 21.53 -20.96
N LEU A 174 -9.08 21.13 -20.28
CA LEU A 174 -10.43 21.02 -20.88
C LEU A 174 -10.98 22.39 -21.29
N LEU A 175 -10.77 23.42 -20.46
CA LEU A 175 -11.15 24.80 -20.75
C LEU A 175 -10.33 25.38 -21.91
N ARG A 176 -9.02 25.10 -21.98
CA ARG A 176 -8.19 25.44 -23.15
C ARG A 176 -8.67 24.72 -24.41
N ARG A 177 -9.05 23.44 -24.31
CA ARG A 177 -9.62 22.69 -25.44
C ARG A 177 -10.94 23.30 -25.90
N ASN A 178 -11.86 23.59 -25.00
CA ASN A 178 -13.13 24.23 -25.33
C ASN A 178 -12.94 25.64 -25.92
N ARG A 179 -12.00 26.44 -25.40
CA ARG A 179 -11.63 27.72 -26.04
C ARG A 179 -11.04 27.53 -27.44
N LEU A 180 -10.24 26.49 -27.69
CA LEU A 180 -9.73 26.21 -29.04
C LEU A 180 -10.86 25.84 -30.02
N TRP A 181 -11.93 25.17 -29.53
CA TRP A 181 -13.15 24.94 -30.31
C TRP A 181 -13.92 26.25 -30.58
N GLU A 182 -14.07 27.11 -29.58
CA GLU A 182 -14.73 28.42 -29.71
C GLU A 182 -13.93 29.41 -30.59
N LEU A 183 -12.59 29.29 -30.61
CA LEU A 183 -11.68 30.12 -31.42
C LEU A 183 -11.58 29.65 -32.89
N GLY A 184 -12.29 28.60 -33.30
CA GLY A 184 -12.31 28.14 -34.70
C GLY A 184 -10.95 27.61 -35.21
N LEU A 185 -10.01 27.28 -34.31
CA LEU A 185 -8.61 26.94 -34.66
C LEU A 185 -8.42 25.52 -35.23
N ARG A 186 -9.51 24.80 -35.49
CA ARG A 186 -9.54 23.72 -36.49
C ARG A 186 -10.66 24.01 -37.46
N ALA A 187 -10.28 24.46 -38.66
CA ALA A 187 -11.11 24.38 -39.84
C ALA A 187 -11.40 22.89 -40.11
N THR A 188 -12.50 22.39 -39.56
CA THR A 188 -13.11 21.18 -40.11
C THR A 188 -13.48 21.53 -41.54
N ARG A 189 -13.10 20.67 -42.48
CA ARG A 189 -13.31 20.87 -43.91
C ARG A 189 -14.82 20.93 -44.14
N GLN A 190 -15.36 22.14 -44.32
CA GLN A 190 -16.73 22.32 -44.79
C GLN A 190 -16.80 21.67 -46.19
N LEU A 191 -17.48 20.53 -46.27
CA LEU A 191 -17.90 19.98 -47.56
C LEU A 191 -18.91 20.97 -48.16
N GLY A 192 -18.59 21.56 -49.31
CA GLY A 192 -19.51 22.49 -49.97
C GLY A 192 -18.93 23.41 -51.04
N ALA A 193 -17.67 23.26 -51.44
CA ALA A 193 -17.03 24.10 -52.46
C ALA A 193 -16.73 23.35 -53.77
N GLY A 194 -17.59 22.41 -54.17
CA GLY A 194 -17.46 21.68 -55.43
C GLY A 194 -18.62 21.97 -56.37
N ASN A 195 -18.33 22.34 -57.61
CA ASN A 195 -19.29 22.52 -58.70
C ASN A 195 -19.87 21.17 -59.22
N GLU A 196 -19.99 20.17 -58.36
CA GLU A 196 -20.49 18.84 -58.69
C GLU A 196 -22.02 18.82 -58.58
N PHE A 197 -22.71 18.28 -59.60
CA PHE A 197 -24.17 18.33 -59.74
C PHE A 197 -24.91 17.67 -58.55
N GLU A 198 -24.28 16.71 -57.88
CA GLU A 198 -24.81 16.01 -56.70
C GLU A 198 -24.78 16.85 -55.41
N ARG A 199 -24.17 18.05 -55.44
CA ARG A 199 -23.99 18.92 -54.28
C ARG A 199 -24.68 20.28 -54.44
N LEU A 200 -25.65 20.39 -55.34
CA LEU A 200 -26.52 21.57 -55.43
C LEU A 200 -27.30 21.72 -54.12
N ARG A 201 -27.32 22.94 -53.59
CA ARG A 201 -28.11 23.32 -52.41
C ARG A 201 -28.98 24.52 -52.76
N ASP A 202 -30.01 24.75 -51.96
CA ASP A 202 -30.88 25.91 -52.13
C ASP A 202 -30.10 27.22 -51.97
N TYR A 203 -30.44 28.18 -52.85
CA TYR A 203 -29.84 29.51 -52.87
C TYR A 203 -30.07 30.22 -51.54
N THR A 204 -29.00 30.74 -50.95
CA THR A 204 -29.06 31.63 -49.79
C THR A 204 -28.68 33.05 -50.22
N PRO A 205 -29.33 34.12 -49.70
CA PRO A 205 -29.08 35.49 -50.14
C PRO A 205 -27.63 36.00 -50.07
N ASP A 206 -26.78 35.35 -49.26
CA ASP A 206 -25.34 35.67 -49.13
C ASP A 206 -24.45 34.94 -50.15
N ASP A 207 -25.01 34.17 -51.07
CA ASP A 207 -24.25 33.40 -52.06
C ASP A 207 -23.75 34.29 -53.22
N GLU A 208 -22.47 34.18 -53.54
CA GLU A 208 -21.86 34.87 -54.68
C GLU A 208 -22.56 34.48 -56.00
N TYR A 209 -23.00 35.47 -56.78
CA TYR A 209 -23.69 35.26 -58.07
C TYR A 209 -22.98 34.34 -59.06
N ARG A 210 -21.64 34.28 -59.03
CA ARG A 210 -20.81 33.43 -59.90
C ARG A 210 -20.88 31.95 -59.55
N ARG A 211 -21.39 31.60 -58.36
CA ARG A 211 -21.52 30.23 -57.86
C ARG A 211 -22.94 29.68 -58.00
N ILE A 212 -23.88 30.50 -58.45
CA ILE A 212 -25.26 30.10 -58.71
C ILE A 212 -25.31 29.37 -60.06
N ASN A 213 -25.80 28.14 -60.04
CA ASN A 213 -26.07 27.40 -61.27
C ASN A 213 -27.44 27.78 -61.82
N TRP A 214 -27.48 28.85 -62.64
CA TRP A 214 -28.69 29.36 -63.27
C TRP A 214 -29.40 28.38 -64.21
N LYS A 215 -28.69 27.32 -64.65
CA LYS A 215 -29.27 26.27 -65.51
C LYS A 215 -30.09 25.23 -64.73
N ALA A 216 -30.11 25.31 -63.40
CA ALA A 216 -30.88 24.42 -62.52
C ALA A 216 -32.24 25.02 -62.09
N THR A 217 -32.67 26.12 -62.73
CA THR A 217 -34.01 26.73 -62.57
C THR A 217 -34.96 26.18 -63.61
#